data_AF-A0AAU4UCP5-F1
#
_entry.id   AF-A0AAU4UCP5-F1
#
_cell.length_a   1.000
_cell.length_b   1.000
_cell.length_c   1.000
_cell.angle_alpha   90.00
_cell.angle_beta   90.00
_cell.angle_gamma   90.00
#
_symmetry.space_group_name_H-M   'P 1'
#
loop_
_entity.id
_entity.type
_entity.pdbx_description
1 polymer ?
#
loop_
_entity_poly.entity_id
_entity_poly.type
_entity_poly.pdbx_seq_one_letter_code
_entity_poly.pdbx_strand_id
1 'polypeptide(L)'
;MTTTTALATPARPQRTGTVQGLVRATLRLHRSALWFWLMLVAVAAGALLWMYGYALDAAFAEFTRAGCHDGGVRRACEYSASDFHSLGTTESVGRNLIGLIPLLTAVWAGGALIGRELEKGTAQLAWTQSVSPARWLAAQFAVPAALLVTGTGLLTLLHRLMWDKHAALWGSMGTWEWQQSSYYTANGTLLTAYALLGLAVGALAGMLVRRSLAAVAIAAVSLMTFMSVLGDLRPHLWPVETLTRRTGYPQVTGMVVRDGVITSTGSRIPDPYCDYTECRTTRDVVGYFRDYHPASHFWPLQLVETGIVLALAAAATAAAFWLLRRRTV
;
A
#
# COMPACT_ATOMS: atom_id res chain seq x y z
N MET A 1 -28.97 68.26 25.32
CA MET A 1 -28.74 66.80 25.39
C MET A 1 -28.63 66.27 23.98
N THR A 2 -27.41 66.00 23.51
CA THR A 2 -27.12 65.39 22.21
C THR A 2 -26.86 63.90 22.42
N THR A 3 -27.77 63.06 21.95
CA THR A 3 -27.64 61.60 21.98
C THR A 3 -26.86 61.12 20.75
N THR A 4 -25.62 60.70 20.96
CA THR A 4 -24.81 59.97 19.98
C THR A 4 -25.31 58.53 19.86
N THR A 5 -25.88 58.20 18.71
CA THR A 5 -26.23 56.82 18.32
C THR A 5 -24.96 56.06 17.96
N ALA A 6 -24.58 55.09 18.79
CA ALA A 6 -23.47 54.19 18.49
C ALA A 6 -23.87 53.22 17.35
N LEU A 7 -23.13 53.25 16.24
CA LEU A 7 -23.26 52.28 15.15
C LEU A 7 -22.81 50.90 15.65
N ALA A 8 -23.75 49.95 15.66
CA ALA A 8 -23.47 48.55 15.97
C ALA A 8 -22.56 47.94 14.89
N THR A 9 -21.39 47.46 15.30
CA THR A 9 -20.46 46.72 14.44
C THR A 9 -21.11 45.42 13.98
N PRO A 10 -21.21 45.14 12.66
CA PRO A 10 -21.83 43.91 12.19
C PRO A 10 -21.01 42.69 12.63
N ALA A 11 -21.70 41.68 13.19
CA ALA A 11 -21.10 40.42 13.61
C ALA A 11 -20.41 39.74 12.42
N ARG A 12 -19.12 39.42 12.60
CA ARG A 12 -18.31 38.75 11.58
C ARG A 12 -18.89 37.34 11.32
N PRO A 13 -19.21 36.96 10.07
CA PRO A 13 -19.82 35.65 9.80
C PRO A 13 -18.90 34.50 10.23
N GLN A 14 -19.50 33.46 10.82
CA GLN A 14 -18.84 32.32 11.42
C GLN A 14 -17.96 31.53 10.43
N ARG A 15 -16.67 31.37 10.78
CA ARG A 15 -15.66 30.60 10.02
C ARG A 15 -16.07 29.15 9.73
N THR A 16 -16.94 28.54 10.54
CA THR A 16 -17.34 27.13 10.44
C THR A 16 -18.17 26.82 9.19
N GLY A 17 -19.04 27.73 8.74
CA GLY A 17 -19.86 27.52 7.54
C GLY A 17 -19.05 27.38 6.25
N THR A 18 -17.89 28.04 6.18
CA THR A 18 -17.03 28.02 4.98
C THR A 18 -16.28 26.70 4.78
N VAL A 19 -15.82 26.05 5.86
CA VAL A 19 -15.12 24.76 5.79
C VAL A 19 -16.08 23.64 5.40
N GLN A 20 -17.25 23.59 6.04
CA GLN A 20 -18.29 22.60 5.71
C GLN A 20 -18.80 22.76 4.27
N GLY A 21 -18.92 24.01 3.81
CA GLY A 21 -19.26 24.31 2.41
C GLY A 21 -18.26 23.72 1.42
N LEU A 22 -16.96 23.88 1.69
CA LEU A 22 -15.90 23.39 0.82
C LEU A 22 -15.82 21.86 0.79
N VAL A 23 -15.92 21.21 1.96
CA VAL A 23 -15.98 19.73 2.04
C VAL A 23 -17.17 19.19 1.24
N ARG A 24 -18.36 19.78 1.42
CA ARG A 24 -19.56 19.37 0.69
C ARG A 24 -19.41 19.61 -0.81
N ALA A 25 -18.78 20.71 -1.23
CA ALA A 25 -18.52 21.00 -2.63
C ALA A 25 -17.58 19.96 -3.25
N THR A 26 -16.46 19.64 -2.60
CA THR A 26 -15.51 18.61 -3.06
C THR A 26 -16.19 17.25 -3.20
N LEU A 27 -16.98 16.82 -2.20
CA LEU A 27 -17.71 15.55 -2.25
C LEU A 27 -18.75 15.52 -3.39
N ARG A 28 -19.46 16.63 -3.63
CA ARG A 28 -20.43 16.72 -4.73
C ARG A 28 -19.76 16.72 -6.09
N LEU A 29 -18.67 17.46 -6.25
CA LEU A 29 -17.91 17.54 -7.50
C LEU A 29 -17.32 16.20 -7.89
N HIS A 30 -16.82 15.44 -6.90
CA HIS A 30 -16.18 14.15 -7.08
C HIS A 30 -17.07 12.97 -6.66
N ARG A 31 -18.40 13.13 -6.72
CA ARG A 31 -19.35 12.09 -6.29
C ARG A 31 -19.18 10.75 -7.00
N SER A 32 -18.79 10.75 -8.27
CA SER A 32 -18.55 9.52 -9.03
C SER A 32 -17.32 8.76 -8.50
N ALA A 33 -16.24 9.50 -8.20
CA ALA A 33 -15.05 8.92 -7.59
C ALA A 33 -15.32 8.43 -6.16
N LEU A 34 -16.15 9.16 -5.40
CA LEU A 34 -16.59 8.72 -4.07
C LEU A 34 -17.38 7.41 -4.14
N TRP A 35 -18.38 7.30 -5.03
CA TRP A 35 -19.15 6.07 -5.18
C TRP A 35 -18.29 4.90 -5.67
N PHE A 36 -17.37 5.17 -6.61
CA PHE A 36 -16.39 4.17 -7.05
C PHE A 36 -15.52 3.69 -5.90
N TRP A 37 -14.99 4.60 -5.08
CA TRP A 37 -14.20 4.26 -3.89
C TRP A 37 -14.99 3.42 -2.89
N LEU A 38 -16.22 3.84 -2.56
CA LEU A 38 -17.09 3.10 -1.65
C LEU A 38 -17.43 1.70 -2.18
N MET A 39 -17.69 1.56 -3.48
CA MET A 39 -17.92 0.26 -4.12
C MET A 39 -16.66 -0.60 -4.05
N LEU A 40 -15.49 -0.05 -4.38
CA LEU A 40 -14.22 -0.77 -4.34
C LEU A 40 -13.94 -1.30 -2.92
N VAL A 41 -14.09 -0.44 -1.91
CA VAL A 41 -13.93 -0.83 -0.50
C VAL A 41 -14.96 -1.88 -0.10
N ALA A 42 -16.23 -1.73 -0.49
CA ALA A 42 -17.28 -2.69 -0.16
C ALA A 42 -17.04 -4.06 -0.81
N VAL A 43 -16.63 -4.11 -2.08
CA VAL A 43 -16.32 -5.35 -2.80
C VAL A 43 -15.09 -6.03 -2.21
N ALA A 44 -14.01 -5.28 -1.97
CA ALA A 44 -12.79 -5.83 -1.36
C ALA A 44 -13.03 -6.31 0.08
N ALA A 45 -13.77 -5.54 0.89
CA ALA A 45 -14.17 -5.95 2.24
C ALA A 45 -15.08 -7.18 2.22
N GLY A 46 -16.05 -7.24 1.31
CA GLY A 46 -16.92 -8.40 1.13
C GLY A 46 -16.14 -9.65 0.73
N ALA A 47 -15.17 -9.53 -0.18
CA ALA A 47 -14.28 -10.62 -0.55
C ALA A 47 -13.45 -11.11 0.64
N LEU A 48 -12.85 -10.20 1.42
CA LEU A 48 -12.10 -10.54 2.63
C LEU A 48 -12.97 -11.23 3.69
N LEU A 49 -14.18 -10.73 3.92
CA LEU A 49 -15.13 -11.31 4.86
C LEU A 49 -15.66 -12.67 4.40
N TRP A 50 -15.88 -12.85 3.10
CA TRP A 50 -16.28 -14.14 2.53
C TRP A 50 -15.14 -15.16 2.65
N MET A 51 -13.90 -14.74 2.37
CA MET A 51 -12.72 -15.59 2.57
C MET A 51 -12.57 -15.98 4.05
N TYR A 52 -12.65 -14.99 4.94
CA TYR A 52 -12.62 -15.22 6.38
C TYR A 52 -13.75 -16.13 6.84
N GLY A 53 -15.00 -15.88 6.46
CA GLY A 53 -16.17 -16.56 7.03
C GLY A 53 -16.53 -17.91 6.41
N TYR A 54 -16.12 -18.17 5.17
CA TYR A 54 -16.52 -19.38 4.44
C TYR A 54 -15.34 -20.06 3.74
N ALA A 55 -14.65 -19.35 2.84
CA ALA A 55 -13.71 -20.01 1.93
C ALA A 55 -12.53 -20.67 2.66
N LEU A 56 -12.01 -20.02 3.70
CA LEU A 56 -10.94 -20.58 4.51
C LEU A 56 -11.38 -21.76 5.36
N ASP A 57 -12.59 -21.75 5.90
CA ASP A 57 -13.11 -22.89 6.65
C ASP A 57 -13.36 -24.09 5.74
N ALA A 58 -13.93 -23.87 4.56
CA ALA A 58 -14.15 -24.91 3.56
C ALA A 58 -12.82 -25.54 3.09
N ALA A 59 -11.85 -24.69 2.73
CA ALA A 59 -10.52 -25.14 2.33
C ALA A 59 -9.79 -25.89 3.47
N PHE A 60 -9.90 -25.41 4.72
CA PHE A 60 -9.30 -26.07 5.87
C PHE A 60 -9.97 -27.41 6.21
N ALA A 61 -11.29 -27.51 6.05
CA ALA A 61 -12.01 -28.76 6.22
C ALA A 61 -11.58 -29.80 5.17
N GLU A 62 -11.38 -29.41 3.92
CA GLU A 62 -10.83 -30.31 2.88
C GLU A 62 -9.38 -30.71 3.20
N PHE A 63 -8.55 -29.74 3.58
CA PHE A 63 -7.17 -29.97 4.00
C PHE A 63 -7.07 -31.01 5.12
N THR A 64 -7.94 -30.89 6.13
CA THR A 64 -8.00 -31.83 7.25
C THR A 64 -8.54 -33.19 6.81
N ARG A 65 -9.58 -33.25 5.97
CA ARG A 65 -10.14 -34.51 5.44
C ARG A 65 -9.15 -35.30 4.59
N ALA A 66 -8.27 -34.63 3.86
CA ALA A 66 -7.19 -35.25 3.10
C ALA A 66 -6.09 -35.86 3.99
N GLY A 67 -6.09 -35.56 5.30
CA GLY A 67 -5.09 -36.00 6.26
C GLY A 67 -3.79 -35.17 6.23
N CYS A 68 -3.84 -33.99 5.60
CA CYS A 68 -2.68 -33.12 5.43
C CYS A 68 -2.31 -32.34 6.70
N HIS A 69 -3.24 -32.23 7.66
CA HIS A 69 -2.98 -31.60 8.95
C HIS A 69 -2.23 -32.52 9.93
N ASP A 70 -2.63 -33.79 10.00
CA ASP A 70 -2.16 -34.74 11.03
C ASP A 70 -1.01 -35.65 10.56
N GLY A 71 -0.41 -35.38 9.40
CA GLY A 71 0.69 -36.17 8.82
C GLY A 71 0.30 -37.55 8.29
N GLY A 72 -0.96 -37.94 8.41
CA GLY A 72 -1.52 -39.16 7.84
C GLY A 72 -2.06 -38.92 6.44
N VAL A 73 -1.18 -38.77 5.45
CA VAL A 73 -1.56 -38.47 4.05
C VAL A 73 -2.40 -39.64 3.50
N ARG A 74 -3.72 -39.44 3.37
CA ARG A 74 -4.67 -40.44 2.81
C ARG A 74 -4.98 -40.21 1.33
N ARG A 75 -4.81 -38.97 0.87
CA ARG A 75 -4.77 -38.54 -0.54
C ARG A 75 -3.60 -37.56 -0.67
N ALA A 76 -2.95 -37.48 -1.83
CA ALA A 76 -2.02 -36.38 -2.08
C ALA A 76 -2.74 -35.07 -1.73
N CYS A 77 -2.06 -34.16 -1.02
CA CYS A 77 -2.57 -32.83 -0.69
C CYS A 77 -2.69 -32.00 -1.98
N GLU A 78 -3.60 -32.42 -2.86
CA GLU A 78 -3.88 -31.81 -4.14
C GLU A 78 -4.80 -30.63 -3.89
N TYR A 79 -4.27 -29.44 -4.16
CA TYR A 79 -5.00 -28.17 -4.13
C TYR A 79 -6.00 -28.02 -5.29
N SER A 80 -6.45 -29.13 -5.88
CA SER A 80 -7.32 -29.19 -7.07
C SER A 80 -8.81 -29.16 -6.74
N ALA A 81 -9.19 -29.28 -5.45
CA ALA A 81 -10.59 -29.21 -5.05
C ALA A 81 -11.20 -27.83 -5.34
N SER A 82 -12.51 -27.81 -5.66
CA SER A 82 -13.26 -26.60 -6.01
C SER A 82 -13.14 -25.48 -4.96
N ASP A 83 -13.04 -25.86 -3.69
CA ASP A 83 -12.96 -24.92 -2.57
C ASP A 83 -11.63 -24.16 -2.58
N PHE A 84 -10.51 -24.84 -2.87
CA PHE A 84 -9.21 -24.20 -3.07
C PHE A 84 -9.19 -23.28 -4.30
N HIS A 85 -9.86 -23.68 -5.39
CA HIS A 85 -9.98 -22.83 -6.58
C HIS A 85 -10.78 -21.55 -6.28
N SER A 86 -11.90 -21.66 -5.55
CA SER A 86 -12.73 -20.51 -5.15
C SER A 86 -12.00 -19.57 -4.19
N LEU A 87 -11.20 -20.13 -3.26
CA LEU A 87 -10.33 -19.35 -2.38
C LEU A 87 -9.26 -18.61 -3.19
N GLY A 88 -8.54 -19.32 -4.07
CA GLY A 88 -7.46 -18.73 -4.87
C GLY A 88 -7.93 -17.66 -5.87
N THR A 89 -9.08 -17.87 -6.50
CA THR A 89 -9.69 -16.85 -7.38
C THR A 89 -10.11 -15.60 -6.61
N THR A 90 -10.73 -15.77 -5.45
CA THR A 90 -11.15 -14.64 -4.62
C THR A 90 -9.96 -13.90 -4.02
N GLU A 91 -8.92 -14.62 -3.59
CA GLU A 91 -7.65 -14.07 -3.15
C GLU A 91 -7.03 -13.23 -4.27
N SER A 92 -6.92 -13.78 -5.48
CA SER A 92 -6.31 -13.09 -6.62
C SER A 92 -7.07 -11.82 -6.98
N VAL A 93 -8.40 -11.88 -7.04
CA VAL A 93 -9.23 -10.69 -7.33
C VAL A 93 -9.09 -9.65 -6.21
N GLY A 94 -9.20 -10.05 -4.95
CA GLY A 94 -9.05 -9.16 -3.79
C GLY A 94 -7.68 -8.49 -3.74
N ARG A 95 -6.62 -9.26 -3.95
CA ARG A 95 -5.22 -8.81 -4.03
C ARG A 95 -5.04 -7.74 -5.11
N ASN A 96 -5.55 -7.99 -6.32
CA ASN A 96 -5.43 -7.03 -7.42
C ASN A 96 -6.24 -5.76 -7.17
N LEU A 97 -7.46 -5.87 -6.61
CA LEU A 97 -8.28 -4.71 -6.25
C LEU A 97 -7.58 -3.81 -5.22
N ILE A 98 -7.04 -4.41 -4.15
CA ILE A 98 -6.32 -3.69 -3.11
C ILE A 98 -5.02 -3.09 -3.65
N GLY A 99 -4.26 -3.86 -4.44
CA GLY A 99 -2.98 -3.42 -5.02
C GLY A 99 -3.10 -2.24 -5.99
N LEU A 100 -4.25 -2.06 -6.64
CA LEU A 100 -4.50 -0.95 -7.56
C LEU A 100 -4.87 0.38 -6.88
N ILE A 101 -5.20 0.37 -5.58
CA ILE A 101 -5.66 1.57 -4.86
C ILE A 101 -4.70 2.75 -4.99
N PRO A 102 -3.38 2.60 -4.76
CA PRO A 102 -2.44 3.72 -4.89
C PRO A 102 -2.41 4.31 -6.30
N LEU A 103 -2.39 3.46 -7.33
CA LEU A 103 -2.32 3.86 -8.73
C LEU A 103 -3.60 4.58 -9.18
N LEU A 104 -4.77 4.02 -8.86
CA LEU A 104 -6.06 4.65 -9.14
C LEU A 104 -6.16 6.02 -8.48
N THR A 105 -5.66 6.13 -7.24
CA THR A 105 -5.63 7.40 -6.51
C THR A 105 -4.72 8.42 -7.20
N ALA A 106 -3.52 8.03 -7.64
CA ALA A 106 -2.60 8.92 -8.33
C ALA A 106 -3.14 9.44 -9.65
N VAL A 107 -3.68 8.53 -10.47
CA VAL A 107 -4.29 8.87 -11.76
C VAL A 107 -5.49 9.79 -11.57
N TRP A 108 -6.37 9.48 -10.63
CA TRP A 108 -7.53 10.33 -10.33
C TRP A 108 -7.12 11.72 -9.81
N ALA A 109 -6.13 11.77 -8.90
CA ALA A 109 -5.64 13.01 -8.33
C ALA A 109 -4.99 13.92 -9.39
N GLY A 110 -4.15 13.34 -10.26
CA GLY A 110 -3.52 14.08 -11.35
C GLY A 110 -4.50 14.50 -12.45
N GLY A 111 -5.39 13.59 -12.85
CA GLY A 111 -6.34 13.83 -13.94
C GLY A 111 -7.52 14.70 -13.53
N ALA A 112 -8.34 14.22 -12.60
CA ALA A 112 -9.66 14.79 -12.32
C ALA A 112 -9.68 15.75 -11.13
N LEU A 113 -8.91 15.49 -10.07
CA LEU A 113 -8.90 16.32 -8.86
C LEU A 113 -8.22 17.67 -9.08
N ILE A 114 -7.04 17.66 -9.71
CA ILE A 114 -6.23 18.87 -9.94
C ILE A 114 -6.09 19.21 -11.42
N GLY A 115 -5.65 18.27 -12.26
CA GLY A 115 -5.30 18.56 -13.65
C GLY A 115 -6.45 19.17 -14.45
N ARG A 116 -7.63 18.56 -14.39
CA ARG A 116 -8.85 19.05 -15.07
C ARG A 116 -9.30 20.41 -14.55
N GLU A 117 -9.18 20.64 -13.24
CA GLU A 117 -9.62 21.90 -12.63
C GLU A 117 -8.72 23.07 -13.04
N LEU A 118 -7.41 22.82 -13.19
CA LEU A 118 -6.45 23.81 -13.68
C LEU A 118 -6.54 24.01 -15.20
N GLU A 119 -6.76 22.93 -15.95
CA GLU A 119 -6.88 22.95 -17.42
C GLU A 119 -8.13 23.74 -17.86
N LYS A 120 -9.26 23.57 -17.16
CA LYS A 120 -10.53 24.25 -17.47
C LYS A 120 -10.69 25.62 -16.83
N GLY A 121 -9.76 26.05 -15.98
CA GLY A 121 -9.85 27.33 -15.29
C GLY A 121 -10.83 27.37 -14.10
N THR A 122 -11.42 26.23 -13.69
CA THR A 122 -12.42 26.18 -12.62
C THR A 122 -11.81 26.48 -11.25
N ALA A 123 -10.54 26.15 -11.04
CA ALA A 123 -9.81 26.51 -9.83
C ALA A 123 -9.73 28.04 -9.65
N GLN A 124 -9.44 28.78 -10.72
CA GLN A 124 -9.35 30.24 -10.72
C GLN A 124 -10.72 30.88 -10.40
N LEU A 125 -11.80 30.32 -10.95
CA LEU A 125 -13.16 30.76 -10.63
C LEU A 125 -13.50 30.53 -9.16
N ALA A 126 -13.11 29.39 -8.58
CA ALA A 126 -13.30 29.14 -7.16
C ALA A 126 -12.51 30.14 -6.29
N TRP A 127 -11.31 30.53 -6.73
CA TRP A 127 -10.45 31.46 -5.99
C TRP A 127 -10.98 32.90 -5.97
N THR A 128 -11.77 33.32 -6.96
CA THR A 128 -12.44 34.63 -6.95
C THR A 128 -13.72 34.64 -6.11
N GLN A 129 -14.31 33.48 -5.85
CA GLN A 129 -15.57 33.32 -5.10
C GLN A 129 -15.36 32.99 -3.61
N SER A 130 -14.67 33.87 -2.89
CA SER A 130 -14.47 33.85 -1.41
C SER A 130 -13.59 32.73 -0.83
N VAL A 131 -13.09 31.80 -1.64
CA VAL A 131 -12.20 30.72 -1.20
C VAL A 131 -10.74 31.07 -1.53
N SER A 132 -9.86 31.12 -0.54
CA SER A 132 -8.43 31.33 -0.83
C SER A 132 -7.79 30.10 -1.50
N PRO A 133 -6.78 30.27 -2.38
CA PRO A 133 -6.13 29.16 -3.06
C PRO A 133 -5.63 28.07 -2.11
N ALA A 134 -5.02 28.47 -0.99
CA ALA A 134 -4.51 27.53 0.01
C ALA A 134 -5.63 26.71 0.69
N ARG A 135 -6.80 27.32 0.96
CA ARG A 135 -7.95 26.59 1.53
C ARG A 135 -8.53 25.61 0.52
N TRP A 136 -8.61 26.01 -0.74
CA TRP A 136 -9.03 25.12 -1.83
C TRP A 136 -8.12 23.89 -1.91
N LEU A 137 -6.80 24.08 -1.98
CA LEU A 137 -5.85 22.96 -2.07
C LEU A 137 -5.88 22.08 -0.82
N ALA A 138 -6.01 22.68 0.37
CA ALA A 138 -6.14 21.93 1.62
C ALA A 138 -7.38 21.02 1.63
N ALA A 139 -8.52 21.45 1.10
CA ALA A 139 -9.69 20.58 1.00
C ALA A 139 -9.51 19.45 -0.02
N GLN A 140 -8.84 19.73 -1.15
CA GLN A 140 -8.53 18.70 -2.15
C GLN A 140 -7.59 17.60 -1.61
N PHE A 141 -6.75 17.91 -0.62
CA PHE A 141 -5.96 16.89 0.08
C PHE A 141 -6.70 16.25 1.24
N ALA A 142 -7.26 17.05 2.15
CA ALA A 142 -7.80 16.56 3.41
C ALA A 142 -9.01 15.62 3.24
N VAL A 143 -9.92 15.94 2.31
CA VAL A 143 -11.14 15.13 2.12
C VAL A 143 -10.80 13.74 1.54
N PRO A 144 -10.05 13.62 0.42
CA PRO A 144 -9.67 12.31 -0.09
C PRO A 144 -8.72 11.56 0.85
N ALA A 145 -7.77 12.24 1.51
CA ALA A 145 -6.88 11.59 2.47
C ALA A 145 -7.66 10.93 3.62
N ALA A 146 -8.69 11.59 4.17
CA ALA A 146 -9.52 11.01 5.22
C ALA A 146 -10.30 9.77 4.74
N LEU A 147 -10.81 9.79 3.50
CA LEU A 147 -11.52 8.65 2.90
C LEU A 147 -10.58 7.49 2.59
N LEU A 148 -9.36 7.79 2.12
CA LEU A 148 -8.33 6.79 1.86
C LEU A 148 -7.91 6.12 3.17
N VAL A 149 -7.52 6.90 4.18
CA VAL A 149 -7.09 6.37 5.49
C VAL A 149 -8.14 5.47 6.13
N THR A 150 -9.41 5.89 6.11
CA THR A 150 -10.50 5.09 6.70
C THR A 150 -10.77 3.82 5.90
N GLY A 151 -10.84 3.90 4.56
CA GLY A 151 -11.10 2.73 3.72
C GLY A 151 -9.93 1.74 3.67
N THR A 152 -8.68 2.20 3.45
CA THR A 152 -7.50 1.33 3.47
C THR A 152 -7.22 0.78 4.86
N GLY A 153 -7.47 1.55 5.92
CA GLY A 153 -7.38 1.08 7.30
C GLY A 153 -8.35 -0.07 7.59
N LEU A 154 -9.61 0.05 7.16
CA LEU A 154 -10.60 -1.04 7.25
C LEU A 154 -10.15 -2.27 6.47
N LEU A 155 -9.71 -2.10 5.22
CA LEU A 155 -9.24 -3.21 4.38
C LEU A 155 -8.02 -3.91 4.99
N THR A 156 -7.08 -3.15 5.56
CA THR A 156 -5.91 -3.69 6.27
C THR A 156 -6.34 -4.51 7.48
N LEU A 157 -7.28 -4.02 8.28
CA LEU A 157 -7.79 -4.74 9.45
C LEU A 157 -8.46 -6.06 9.04
N LEU A 158 -9.34 -6.02 8.02
CA LEU A 158 -10.00 -7.22 7.49
C LEU A 158 -9.01 -8.20 6.88
N HIS A 159 -8.00 -7.70 6.17
CA HIS A 159 -6.94 -8.53 5.61
C HIS A 159 -6.14 -9.21 6.72
N ARG A 160 -5.79 -8.51 7.80
CA ARG A 160 -5.11 -9.12 8.96
C ARG A 160 -5.97 -10.17 9.66
N LEU A 161 -7.28 -9.93 9.83
CA LEU A 161 -8.20 -10.91 10.41
C LEU A 161 -8.31 -12.17 9.54
N MET A 162 -8.39 -12.00 8.22
CA MET A 162 -8.37 -13.09 7.25
C MET A 162 -7.02 -13.83 7.27
N TRP A 163 -5.92 -13.09 7.33
CA TRP A 163 -4.57 -13.61 7.35
C TRP A 163 -4.30 -14.46 8.60
N ASP A 164 -4.72 -14.01 9.78
CA ASP A 164 -4.49 -14.75 11.03
C ASP A 164 -5.33 -16.05 11.13
N LYS A 165 -6.29 -16.26 10.23
CA LYS A 165 -7.17 -17.43 10.23
C LYS A 165 -6.50 -18.65 9.57
N HIS A 166 -6.51 -19.79 10.27
CA HIS A 166 -6.00 -21.10 9.83
C HIS A 166 -4.55 -21.06 9.31
N ALA A 167 -3.62 -20.50 10.08
CA ALA A 167 -2.19 -20.36 9.71
C ALA A 167 -1.53 -21.66 9.18
N ALA A 168 -1.96 -22.83 9.66
CA ALA A 168 -1.46 -24.13 9.20
C ALA A 168 -1.77 -24.41 7.71
N LEU A 169 -2.96 -23.99 7.24
CA LEU A 169 -3.39 -24.14 5.84
C LEU A 169 -2.45 -23.40 4.88
N TRP A 170 -2.14 -22.15 5.24
CA TRP A 170 -1.28 -21.28 4.47
C TRP A 170 0.17 -21.73 4.47
N GLY A 171 0.65 -22.26 5.61
CA GLY A 171 1.98 -22.83 5.75
C GLY A 171 2.19 -24.03 4.81
N SER A 172 1.20 -24.90 4.66
CA SER A 172 1.27 -26.02 3.70
C SER A 172 1.16 -25.60 2.24
N MET A 173 0.41 -24.53 1.96
CA MET A 173 0.22 -23.99 0.61
C MET A 173 1.45 -23.19 0.12
N GLY A 174 2.46 -22.95 0.97
CA GLY A 174 3.61 -22.11 0.66
C GLY A 174 3.27 -20.62 0.48
N THR A 175 2.07 -20.21 0.88
CA THR A 175 1.51 -18.87 0.67
C THR A 175 1.66 -17.94 1.88
N TRP A 176 2.15 -18.45 3.03
CA TRP A 176 2.51 -17.67 4.23
C TRP A 176 3.86 -16.93 4.10
N GLU A 177 4.19 -16.49 2.90
CA GLU A 177 5.36 -15.67 2.68
C GLU A 177 4.95 -14.21 2.85
N TRP A 178 5.01 -13.72 4.09
CA TRP A 178 4.73 -12.31 4.43
C TRP A 178 5.53 -11.33 3.55
N GLN A 179 6.67 -11.78 3.00
CA GLN A 179 7.53 -11.04 2.09
C GLN A 179 6.97 -10.80 0.69
N GLN A 180 5.95 -11.56 0.25
CA GLN A 180 5.35 -11.32 -1.06
C GLN A 180 4.76 -9.91 -1.08
N SER A 181 5.13 -9.14 -2.11
CA SER A 181 4.93 -7.68 -2.12
C SER A 181 3.47 -7.27 -1.90
N SER A 182 2.51 -8.04 -2.43
CA SER A 182 1.08 -7.81 -2.24
C SER A 182 0.61 -8.01 -0.81
N TYR A 183 0.98 -9.11 -0.16
CA TYR A 183 0.60 -9.40 1.22
C TYR A 183 1.30 -8.47 2.18
N TYR A 184 2.58 -8.18 1.92
CA TYR A 184 3.36 -7.21 2.67
C TYR A 184 2.67 -5.84 2.72
N THR A 185 2.21 -5.35 1.56
CA THR A 185 1.53 -4.06 1.44
C THR A 185 0.15 -4.08 2.13
N ALA A 186 -0.62 -5.15 1.95
CA ALA A 186 -1.99 -5.26 2.45
C ALA A 186 -2.10 -5.55 3.97
N ASN A 187 -1.09 -6.19 4.57
CA ASN A 187 -1.11 -6.59 5.99
C ASN A 187 -0.71 -5.49 6.99
N GLY A 188 -0.35 -4.29 6.54
CA GLY A 188 0.02 -3.21 7.45
C GLY A 188 -0.19 -1.81 6.91
N THR A 189 0.57 -0.86 7.43
CA THR A 189 0.36 0.58 7.21
C THR A 189 0.70 1.06 5.80
N LEU A 190 1.41 0.23 5.03
CA LEU A 190 2.03 0.62 3.78
C LEU A 190 1.02 0.88 2.66
N LEU A 191 -0.10 0.13 2.62
CA LEU A 191 -1.19 0.39 1.67
C LEU A 191 -1.72 1.83 1.81
N THR A 192 -1.97 2.26 3.04
CA THR A 192 -2.42 3.61 3.35
C THR A 192 -1.36 4.64 2.96
N ALA A 193 -0.09 4.38 3.26
CA ALA A 193 1.01 5.27 2.92
C ALA A 193 1.14 5.46 1.40
N TYR A 194 1.10 4.38 0.62
CA TYR A 194 1.15 4.45 -0.84
C TYR A 194 -0.08 5.14 -1.44
N ALA A 195 -1.28 4.95 -0.87
CA ALA A 195 -2.47 5.67 -1.31
C ALA A 195 -2.33 7.19 -1.11
N LEU A 196 -1.79 7.62 0.04
CA LEU A 196 -1.51 9.03 0.33
C LEU A 196 -0.39 9.59 -0.56
N LEU A 197 0.66 8.81 -0.82
CA LEU A 197 1.71 9.17 -1.78
C LEU A 197 1.12 9.34 -3.19
N GLY A 198 0.25 8.43 -3.62
CA GLY A 198 -0.45 8.53 -4.89
C GLY A 198 -1.25 9.83 -5.01
N LEU A 199 -2.04 10.17 -3.98
CA LEU A 199 -2.76 11.45 -3.91
C LEU A 199 -1.81 12.65 -4.04
N ALA A 200 -0.70 12.65 -3.31
CA ALA A 200 0.29 13.73 -3.31
C ALA A 200 1.01 13.89 -4.65
N VAL A 201 1.53 12.80 -5.21
CA VAL A 201 2.24 12.78 -6.51
C VAL A 201 1.30 13.13 -7.64
N GLY A 202 0.09 12.58 -7.65
CA GLY A 202 -0.93 12.90 -8.64
C GLY A 202 -1.29 14.38 -8.62
N ALA A 203 -1.62 14.92 -7.44
CA ALA A 203 -1.92 16.34 -7.29
C ALA A 203 -0.75 17.22 -7.75
N LEU A 204 0.49 16.91 -7.35
CA LEU A 204 1.68 17.66 -7.75
C LEU A 204 1.91 17.62 -9.26
N ALA A 205 1.76 16.46 -9.91
CA ALA A 205 1.87 16.32 -11.36
C ALA A 205 0.80 17.17 -12.08
N GLY A 206 -0.45 17.14 -11.59
CA GLY A 206 -1.54 17.99 -12.07
C GLY A 206 -1.22 19.47 -11.97
N MET A 207 -0.62 19.89 -10.85
CA MET A 207 -0.20 21.28 -10.66
C MET A 207 0.96 21.68 -11.58
N LEU A 208 1.96 20.82 -11.77
CA LEU A 208 3.13 21.15 -12.58
C LEU A 208 2.74 21.32 -14.04
N VAL A 209 1.99 20.36 -14.60
CA VAL A 209 1.75 20.27 -16.04
C VAL A 209 0.48 20.99 -16.49
N ARG A 210 -0.52 21.15 -15.61
CA ARG A 210 -1.80 21.82 -15.90
C ARG A 210 -2.59 21.23 -17.09
N ARG A 211 -2.25 20.01 -17.53
CA ARG A 211 -2.95 19.23 -18.55
C ARG A 211 -3.31 17.88 -17.97
N SER A 212 -4.59 17.54 -17.95
CA SER A 212 -5.13 16.36 -17.27
C SER A 212 -4.48 15.06 -17.76
N LEU A 213 -4.42 14.83 -19.07
CA LEU A 213 -3.89 13.58 -19.63
C LEU A 213 -2.39 13.39 -19.37
N ALA A 214 -1.60 14.46 -19.51
CA ALA A 214 -0.16 14.40 -19.21
C ALA A 214 0.09 14.20 -17.71
N ALA A 215 -0.71 14.85 -16.85
CA ALA A 215 -0.63 14.67 -15.40
C ALA A 215 -0.93 13.23 -14.97
N VAL A 216 -1.93 12.58 -15.59
CA VAL A 216 -2.24 11.15 -15.38
C VAL A 216 -1.04 10.28 -15.68
N ALA A 217 -0.42 10.45 -16.86
CA ALA A 217 0.71 9.63 -17.27
C ALA A 217 1.91 9.80 -16.33
N ILE A 218 2.25 11.05 -16.00
CA ILE A 218 3.37 11.36 -15.10
C ILE A 218 3.10 10.80 -13.70
N ALA A 219 1.88 10.95 -13.17
CA ALA A 219 1.52 10.44 -11.86
C ALA A 219 1.62 8.91 -11.78
N ALA A 220 1.09 8.22 -12.80
CA ALA A 220 1.13 6.77 -12.89
C ALA A 220 2.58 6.25 -12.96
N VAL A 221 3.36 6.76 -13.93
CA VAL A 221 4.76 6.33 -14.11
C VAL A 221 5.59 6.63 -12.87
N SER A 222 5.47 7.84 -12.30
CA SER A 222 6.24 8.21 -11.11
C SER A 222 5.92 7.28 -9.94
N LEU A 223 4.64 7.05 -9.63
CA LEU A 223 4.26 6.18 -8.52
C LEU A 223 4.69 4.74 -8.75
N MET A 224 4.50 4.20 -9.96
CA MET A 224 4.93 2.83 -10.29
C MET A 224 6.44 2.69 -10.13
N THR A 225 7.23 3.65 -10.63
CA THR A 225 8.68 3.66 -10.44
C THR A 225 9.06 3.71 -8.96
N PHE A 226 8.43 4.58 -8.16
CA PHE A 226 8.69 4.64 -6.71
C PHE A 226 8.38 3.32 -5.99
N MET A 227 7.24 2.70 -6.30
CA MET A 227 6.85 1.42 -5.70
C MET A 227 7.81 0.29 -6.09
N SER A 228 8.25 0.24 -7.35
CA SER A 228 9.24 -0.75 -7.81
C SER A 228 10.59 -0.55 -7.09
N VAL A 229 11.10 0.68 -7.06
CA VAL A 229 12.39 0.98 -6.42
C VAL A 229 12.36 0.67 -4.92
N LEU A 230 11.27 1.02 -4.21
CA LEU A 230 11.15 0.65 -2.80
C LEU A 230 11.00 -0.86 -2.59
N GLY A 231 10.33 -1.56 -3.50
CA GLY A 231 10.28 -3.03 -3.50
C GLY A 231 11.68 -3.65 -3.57
N ASP A 232 12.54 -3.13 -4.46
CA ASP A 232 13.93 -3.59 -4.61
C ASP A 232 14.80 -3.24 -3.40
N LEU A 233 14.55 -2.08 -2.78
CA LEU A 233 15.29 -1.63 -1.60
C LEU A 233 14.82 -2.28 -0.30
N ARG A 234 13.60 -2.80 -0.23
CA ARG A 234 12.98 -3.37 0.99
C ARG A 234 13.88 -4.35 1.74
N PRO A 235 14.54 -5.34 1.10
CA PRO A 235 15.42 -6.28 1.81
C PRO A 235 16.63 -5.63 2.50
N HIS A 236 16.92 -4.37 2.20
CA HIS A 236 18.06 -3.62 2.71
C HIS A 236 17.67 -2.53 3.72
N LEU A 237 16.36 -2.37 4.02
CA LEU A 237 15.86 -1.34 4.94
C LEU A 237 16.02 -1.71 6.43
N TRP A 238 16.35 -2.97 6.72
CA TRP A 238 16.55 -3.47 8.08
C TRP A 238 17.71 -4.47 8.13
N PRO A 239 18.45 -4.60 9.23
CA PRO A 239 19.48 -5.61 9.36
C PRO A 239 18.93 -7.04 9.22
N VAL A 240 19.66 -7.88 8.48
CA VAL A 240 19.34 -9.29 8.26
C VAL A 240 19.87 -10.17 9.40
N GLU A 241 19.21 -11.30 9.65
CA GLU A 241 19.78 -12.38 10.48
C GLU A 241 20.53 -13.38 9.60
N THR A 242 21.70 -13.84 10.06
CA THR A 242 22.46 -14.89 9.37
C THR A 242 22.33 -16.21 10.11
N LEU A 243 21.91 -17.26 9.41
CA LEU A 243 22.05 -18.64 9.86
C LEU A 243 23.15 -19.35 9.09
N THR A 244 23.96 -20.13 9.80
CA THR A 244 25.05 -20.92 9.21
C THR A 244 24.92 -22.39 9.53
N ARG A 245 25.25 -23.26 8.58
CA ARG A 245 25.22 -24.72 8.76
C ARG A 245 26.43 -25.35 8.10
N ARG A 246 26.97 -26.43 8.69
CA ARG A 246 28.12 -27.15 8.10
C ARG A 246 27.76 -27.95 6.85
N THR A 247 26.52 -28.44 6.77
CA THR A 247 26.06 -29.33 5.70
C THR A 247 24.69 -28.90 5.21
N GLY A 248 24.58 -28.59 3.91
CA GLY A 248 23.37 -28.13 3.25
C GLY A 248 22.92 -26.74 3.70
N TYR A 249 22.13 -26.06 2.86
CA TYR A 249 21.58 -24.75 3.21
C TYR A 249 20.64 -24.85 4.42
N PRO A 250 20.74 -23.91 5.38
CA PRO A 250 19.80 -23.86 6.49
C PRO A 250 18.38 -23.57 5.96
N GLN A 251 17.42 -24.37 6.39
CA GLN A 251 16.01 -24.12 6.10
C GLN A 251 15.54 -22.95 6.96
N VAL A 252 14.98 -21.91 6.32
CA VAL A 252 14.50 -20.71 7.01
C VAL A 252 13.09 -20.38 6.53
N THR A 253 12.30 -19.83 7.42
CA THR A 253 10.96 -19.30 7.10
C THR A 253 11.02 -17.78 7.12
N GLY A 254 10.89 -17.15 5.95
CA GLY A 254 10.91 -15.70 5.80
C GLY A 254 11.54 -15.24 4.48
N MET A 255 11.85 -13.96 4.39
CA MET A 255 12.45 -13.37 3.18
C MET A 255 13.94 -13.71 3.10
N VAL A 256 14.34 -14.57 2.16
CA VAL A 256 15.77 -14.81 1.90
C VAL A 256 16.33 -13.62 1.13
N VAL A 257 17.35 -12.97 1.68
CA VAL A 257 18.03 -11.82 1.05
C VAL A 257 19.25 -12.29 0.29
N ARG A 258 20.02 -13.19 0.91
CA ARG A 258 21.25 -13.73 0.33
C ARG A 258 21.55 -15.09 0.92
N ASP A 259 21.97 -16.04 0.10
CA ASP A 259 22.53 -17.30 0.57
C ASP A 259 23.76 -17.69 -0.24
N GLY A 260 24.55 -18.61 0.32
CA GLY A 260 25.80 -19.01 -0.27
C GLY A 260 26.61 -19.96 0.59
N VAL A 261 27.87 -20.11 0.20
CA VAL A 261 28.84 -21.00 0.86
C VAL A 261 29.89 -20.24 1.64
N ILE A 262 30.41 -20.89 2.67
CA ILE A 262 31.53 -20.44 3.48
C ILE A 262 32.70 -21.34 3.13
N THR A 263 33.81 -20.72 2.73
CA THR A 263 35.08 -21.41 2.42
C THR A 263 35.92 -21.62 3.68
N SER A 264 36.91 -22.51 3.63
CA SER A 264 37.85 -22.77 4.75
C SER A 264 38.57 -21.51 5.25
N THR A 265 38.77 -20.53 4.37
CA THR A 265 39.36 -19.22 4.71
C THR A 265 38.38 -18.29 5.45
N GLY A 266 37.13 -18.71 5.64
CA GLY A 266 36.06 -17.91 6.24
C GLY A 266 35.33 -16.98 5.25
N SER A 267 35.71 -16.99 3.97
CA SER A 267 35.10 -16.11 2.96
C SER A 267 33.69 -16.59 2.59
N ARG A 268 32.72 -15.66 2.55
CA ARG A 268 31.33 -15.90 2.12
C ARG A 268 31.19 -15.64 0.63
N ILE A 269 30.86 -16.68 -0.13
CA ILE A 269 30.61 -16.60 -1.58
C ILE A 269 29.10 -16.73 -1.80
N PRO A 270 28.42 -15.69 -2.32
CA PRO A 270 27.01 -15.78 -2.70
C PRO A 270 26.88 -16.72 -3.91
N ASP A 271 26.39 -17.93 -3.65
CA ASP A 271 26.18 -18.96 -4.66
C ASP A 271 25.10 -19.90 -4.11
N PRO A 272 23.81 -19.67 -4.44
CA PRO A 272 22.68 -20.42 -3.87
C PRO A 272 22.65 -21.90 -4.29
N TYR A 273 23.43 -22.27 -5.31
CA TYR A 273 23.35 -23.57 -5.97
C TYR A 273 24.61 -24.41 -5.80
N CYS A 274 25.59 -23.96 -5.01
CA CYS A 274 26.84 -24.67 -4.74
C CYS A 274 26.65 -25.87 -3.78
N ASP A 275 25.67 -26.73 -4.06
CA ASP A 275 25.39 -27.96 -3.31
C ASP A 275 25.86 -29.23 -4.02
N TYR A 276 26.34 -29.11 -5.26
CA TYR A 276 26.92 -30.22 -6.02
C TYR A 276 28.42 -30.39 -5.73
N THR A 277 28.88 -31.64 -5.84
CA THR A 277 30.22 -32.08 -5.40
C THR A 277 31.35 -31.25 -6.00
N GLU A 278 31.27 -30.91 -7.29
CA GLU A 278 32.32 -30.17 -8.00
C GLU A 278 32.53 -28.75 -7.44
N CYS A 279 31.45 -28.02 -7.11
CA CYS A 279 31.57 -26.69 -6.50
C CYS A 279 32.19 -26.78 -5.10
N ARG A 280 31.79 -27.79 -4.32
CA ARG A 280 32.28 -28.00 -2.95
C ARG A 280 33.77 -28.32 -2.91
N THR A 281 34.25 -29.18 -3.82
CA THR A 281 35.67 -29.55 -3.90
C THR A 281 36.54 -28.43 -4.50
N THR A 282 36.03 -27.72 -5.50
CA THR A 282 36.79 -26.65 -6.17
C THR A 282 36.96 -25.41 -5.29
N ARG A 283 35.99 -25.13 -4.40
CA ARG A 283 35.97 -23.91 -3.57
C ARG A 283 36.25 -24.14 -2.09
N ASP A 284 36.66 -25.34 -1.70
CA ASP A 284 36.97 -25.69 -0.31
C ASP A 284 35.85 -25.28 0.66
N VAL A 285 34.63 -25.74 0.36
CA VAL A 285 33.42 -25.37 1.08
C VAL A 285 33.36 -26.08 2.43
N VAL A 286 33.36 -25.31 3.52
CA VAL A 286 33.29 -25.81 4.91
C VAL A 286 31.93 -25.53 5.58
N GLY A 287 31.07 -24.75 4.93
CA GLY A 287 29.72 -24.47 5.42
C GLY A 287 28.87 -23.68 4.43
N TYR A 288 27.65 -23.40 4.86
CA TYR A 288 26.62 -22.70 4.11
C TYR A 288 26.06 -21.60 5.01
N PHE A 289 25.66 -20.47 4.41
CA PHE A 289 24.99 -19.38 5.12
C PHE A 289 23.72 -18.95 4.41
N ARG A 290 22.80 -18.38 5.16
CA ARG A 290 21.60 -17.71 4.67
C ARG A 290 21.33 -16.47 5.51
N ASP A 291 21.36 -15.32 4.84
CA ASP A 291 20.93 -14.03 5.35
C ASP A 291 19.44 -13.86 5.00
N TYR A 292 18.60 -13.66 6.01
CA TYR A 292 17.15 -13.62 5.83
C TYR A 292 16.47 -12.67 6.83
N HIS A 293 15.21 -12.33 6.54
CA HIS A 293 14.30 -11.68 7.49
C HIS A 293 13.32 -12.71 8.06
N PRO A 294 13.37 -13.02 9.38
CA PRO A 294 12.31 -13.75 10.05
C PRO A 294 10.99 -12.96 10.07
N ALA A 295 9.88 -13.63 10.42
CA ALA A 295 8.56 -12.99 10.54
C ALA A 295 8.54 -11.81 11.54
N SER A 296 9.41 -11.81 12.56
CA SER A 296 9.57 -10.71 13.52
C SER A 296 10.03 -9.40 12.86
N HIS A 297 10.70 -9.47 11.70
CA HIS A 297 11.16 -8.30 10.94
C HIS A 297 10.04 -7.62 10.14
N PHE A 298 8.84 -8.20 10.08
CA PHE A 298 7.71 -7.62 9.36
C PHE A 298 7.43 -6.18 9.80
N TRP A 299 7.21 -5.93 11.09
CA TRP A 299 6.86 -4.60 11.59
C TRP A 299 7.99 -3.57 11.49
N PRO A 300 9.24 -3.88 11.87
CA PRO A 300 10.36 -2.96 11.67
C PRO A 300 10.50 -2.50 10.21
N LEU A 301 10.49 -3.44 9.26
CA LEU A 301 10.54 -3.11 7.83
C LEU A 301 9.33 -2.27 7.42
N GLN A 302 8.12 -2.66 7.86
CA GLN A 302 6.88 -2.00 7.47
C GLN A 302 6.85 -0.54 7.93
N LEU A 303 7.34 -0.27 9.13
CA LEU A 303 7.40 1.09 9.69
C LEU A 303 8.49 1.94 9.05
N VAL A 304 9.66 1.37 8.73
CA VAL A 304 10.72 2.08 8.01
C VAL A 304 10.26 2.47 6.61
N GLU A 305 9.71 1.52 5.83
CA GLU A 305 9.20 1.80 4.48
C GLU A 305 8.03 2.80 4.54
N THR A 306 7.10 2.64 5.48
CA THR A 306 5.99 3.58 5.71
C THR A 306 6.52 5.00 6.01
N GLY A 307 7.55 5.12 6.85
CA GLY A 307 8.16 6.41 7.18
C GLY A 307 8.74 7.11 5.95
N ILE A 308 9.46 6.36 5.10
CA ILE A 308 10.00 6.89 3.84
C ILE A 308 8.87 7.35 2.92
N VAL A 309 7.85 6.51 2.71
CA VAL A 309 6.71 6.82 1.83
C VAL A 309 5.93 8.04 2.31
N LEU A 310 5.68 8.16 3.61
CA LEU A 310 5.00 9.32 4.19
C LEU A 310 5.84 10.59 4.12
N ALA A 311 7.17 10.49 4.29
CA ALA A 311 8.07 11.62 4.10
C ALA A 311 8.03 12.14 2.66
N LEU A 312 8.01 11.24 1.67
CA LEU A 312 7.85 11.60 0.26
C LEU A 312 6.47 12.22 -0.03
N ALA A 313 5.39 11.67 0.55
CA ALA A 313 4.04 12.22 0.41
C ALA A 313 3.95 13.64 1.01
N ALA A 314 4.55 13.86 2.18
CA ALA A 314 4.63 15.16 2.82
C ALA A 314 5.45 16.15 1.99
N ALA A 315 6.60 15.74 1.45
CA ALA A 315 7.42 16.57 0.57
C ALA A 315 6.69 16.98 -0.71
N ALA A 316 5.99 16.04 -1.36
CA ALA A 316 5.19 16.32 -2.56
C ALA A 316 4.01 17.26 -2.26
N THR A 317 3.35 17.07 -1.11
CA THR A 317 2.28 17.97 -0.64
C THR A 317 2.83 19.37 -0.35
N ALA A 318 3.95 19.49 0.35
CA ALA A 318 4.60 20.76 0.63
C ALA A 318 5.03 21.48 -0.67
N ALA A 319 5.57 20.74 -1.64
CA ALA A 319 5.91 21.26 -2.96
C ALA A 319 4.67 21.78 -3.71
N ALA A 320 3.53 21.10 -3.61
CA ALA A 320 2.26 21.55 -4.18
C ALA A 320 1.81 22.88 -3.56
N PHE A 321 1.82 23.01 -2.23
CA PHE A 321 1.48 24.28 -1.55
C PHE A 321 2.46 25.41 -1.88
N TRP A 322 3.76 25.11 -1.94
CA TRP A 322 4.78 26.07 -2.32
C TRP A 322 4.60 26.56 -3.76
N LEU A 323 4.31 25.64 -4.69
CA LEU A 323 4.04 25.96 -6.09
C LEU A 323 2.77 26.81 -6.23
N LEU A 324 1.74 26.52 -5.43
CA LEU A 324 0.53 27.33 -5.39
C LEU A 324 0.85 28.76 -4.97
N ARG A 325 1.53 28.91 -3.83
CA ARG A 325 1.90 30.22 -3.26
C ARG A 325 2.68 31.05 -4.26
N ARG A 326 3.64 30.46 -4.98
CA ARG A 326 4.43 31.17 -6.00
C ARG A 326 3.64 31.64 -7.22
N ARG A 327 2.47 31.06 -7.49
CA ARG A 327 1.65 31.36 -8.67
C ARG A 327 0.47 32.28 -8.37
N THR A 328 0.15 32.48 -7.09
CA THR A 328 -0.98 33.29 -6.64
C THR A 328 -0.57 34.56 -5.89
N VAL A 329 0.74 34.74 -5.69
CA VAL A 329 1.37 36.00 -5.23
C VAL A 329 1.92 36.68 -6.48
#